data_AF-A0A094CZL2-F1
#
_entry.id   AF-A0A094CZL2-F1
#
_cell.length_a   1.000
_cell.length_b   1.000
_cell.length_c   1.000
_cell.angle_alpha   90.00
_cell.angle_beta   90.00
_cell.angle_gamma   90.00
#
_symmetry.space_group_name_H-M   'P 1'
#
loop_
_entity.id
_entity.type
_entity.pdbx_description
1 polymer ?
#
loop_
_entity_poly.entity_id
_entity_poly.type
_entity_poly.pdbx_seq_one_letter_code
_entity_poly.pdbx_strand_id
1 'polypeptide(L)'
;MTDNPQKLLCWVVCAYRKPGLSEEEYHKYMSKVHAPLCHNTSETRSLMNKLVGPQFENLADYDCIVTAVFRNIDDFVRMKKDPYYIDKVVPDHENFADTRRSKMTVGWIEDHVRDGEAVASGP
;
A
#
# COMPACT_ATOMS: atom_id res chain seq x y z
N MET A 1 -15.62 -26.48 -13.00
CA MET A 1 -14.56 -25.51 -13.34
C MET A 1 -13.69 -25.44 -12.11
N THR A 2 -12.46 -25.90 -12.17
CA THR A 2 -11.54 -25.79 -11.03
C THR A 2 -11.29 -24.31 -10.79
N ASP A 3 -11.77 -23.81 -9.65
CA ASP A 3 -11.54 -22.45 -9.18
C ASP A 3 -10.07 -22.36 -8.80
N ASN A 4 -9.23 -22.06 -9.79
CA ASN A 4 -7.79 -21.97 -9.59
C ASN A 4 -7.55 -20.75 -8.68
N PRO A 5 -6.70 -20.84 -7.65
CA PRO A 5 -6.47 -19.71 -6.76
C PRO A 5 -6.05 -18.50 -7.58
N GLN A 6 -6.72 -17.38 -7.32
CA GLN A 6 -6.41 -16.16 -8.05
C GLN A 6 -5.14 -15.56 -7.47
N LYS A 7 -4.03 -15.69 -8.18
CA LYS A 7 -2.79 -14.99 -7.85
C LYS A 7 -2.88 -13.57 -8.38
N LEU A 8 -2.96 -12.59 -7.46
CA LEU A 8 -3.05 -11.18 -7.80
C LEU A 8 -1.72 -10.48 -7.54
N LEU A 9 -1.27 -9.66 -8.49
CA LEU A 9 -0.12 -8.79 -8.27
C LEU A 9 -0.52 -7.68 -7.29
N CYS A 10 0.24 -7.50 -6.22
CA CYS A 10 0.06 -6.41 -5.27
C CYS A 10 1.27 -5.47 -5.35
N TRP A 11 1.03 -4.22 -5.73
CA TRP A 11 2.00 -3.14 -5.60
C TRP A 11 1.87 -2.53 -4.21
N VAL A 12 2.96 -2.51 -3.45
CA VAL A 12 3.02 -1.99 -2.09
C VAL A 12 3.93 -0.76 -2.05
N VAL A 13 3.45 0.31 -1.42
CA VAL A 13 4.23 1.52 -1.16
C VAL A 13 4.29 1.78 0.34
N CYS A 14 5.50 1.80 0.89
CA CYS A 14 5.78 2.35 2.21
C CYS A 14 6.09 3.84 2.02
N ALA A 15 5.06 4.68 2.21
CA ALA A 15 5.05 6.08 1.83
C ALA A 15 5.41 6.99 3.02
N TYR A 16 6.27 7.97 2.74
CA TYR A 16 6.51 9.11 3.63
C TYR A 16 5.74 10.31 3.13
N ARG A 17 5.19 11.07 4.07
CA ARG A 17 4.57 12.35 3.74
C ARG A 17 5.61 13.37 3.30
N LYS A 18 5.19 14.29 2.44
CA LYS A 18 6.01 15.40 1.96
C LYS A 18 6.57 16.20 3.13
N PRO A 19 7.86 16.62 3.09
CA PRO A 19 8.42 17.49 4.12
C PRO A 19 7.61 18.77 4.29
N GLY A 20 7.36 19.15 5.55
CA GLY A 20 6.57 20.33 5.90
C GLY A 20 5.06 20.09 6.04
N LEU A 21 4.56 18.90 5.71
CA LEU A 21 3.16 18.54 5.93
C LEU A 21 2.96 17.93 7.32
N SER A 22 2.01 18.43 8.11
CA SER A 22 1.68 17.85 9.42
C SER A 22 0.99 16.48 9.29
N GLU A 23 0.93 15.71 10.39
CA GLU A 23 0.27 14.40 10.37
C GLU A 23 -1.23 14.56 10.13
N GLU A 24 -1.83 15.60 10.70
CA GLU A 24 -3.25 15.91 10.54
C GLU A 24 -3.59 16.28 9.10
N GLU A 25 -2.81 17.19 8.48
CA GLU A 25 -3.01 17.58 7.09
C GLU A 25 -2.84 16.39 6.15
N TYR A 26 -1.80 15.58 6.38
CA TYR A 26 -1.56 14.37 5.60
C TYR A 26 -2.71 13.37 5.75
N HIS A 27 -3.13 13.07 6.98
CA HIS A 27 -4.24 12.16 7.24
C HIS A 27 -5.53 12.63 6.55
N LYS A 28 -5.85 13.91 6.65
CA LYS A 28 -7.02 14.51 6.00
C LYS A 28 -6.93 14.40 4.49
N TYR A 29 -5.77 14.70 3.91
CA TYR A 29 -5.56 14.61 2.46
C TYR A 29 -5.75 13.18 1.96
N MET A 30 -5.06 12.23 2.57
CA MET A 30 -5.13 10.83 2.16
C MET A 30 -6.55 10.28 2.29
N SER A 31 -7.21 10.52 3.44
CA SER A 31 -8.55 9.96 3.73
C SER A 31 -9.71 10.60 2.97
N LYS A 32 -9.57 11.85 2.51
CA LYS A 32 -10.67 12.60 1.87
C LYS A 32 -10.45 12.90 0.38
N VAL A 33 -9.20 12.87 -0.08
CA VAL A 33 -8.85 13.24 -1.47
C VAL A 33 -8.25 12.06 -2.21
N HIS A 34 -7.27 11.37 -1.62
CA HIS A 34 -6.50 10.36 -2.35
C HIS A 34 -7.15 8.97 -2.33
N ALA A 35 -7.10 8.25 -1.19
CA ALA A 35 -7.63 6.90 -1.08
C ALA A 35 -7.74 6.44 0.39
N PRO A 36 -8.64 5.47 0.70
CA PRO A 36 -8.64 4.78 1.98
C PRO A 36 -7.38 3.92 2.12
N LEU A 37 -6.57 4.17 3.15
CA LEU A 37 -5.24 3.58 3.31
C LEU A 37 -4.93 3.30 4.78
N CYS A 38 -3.91 2.48 5.03
CA CYS A 38 -3.38 2.29 6.38
C CYS A 38 -2.47 3.47 6.74
N HIS A 39 -2.89 4.29 7.71
CA HIS A 39 -2.15 5.47 8.16
C HIS A 39 -1.43 5.19 9.48
N ASN A 40 -0.13 5.46 9.50
CA ASN A 40 0.72 5.26 10.66
C ASN A 40 0.97 6.62 11.31
N THR A 41 0.08 7.06 12.19
CA THR A 41 0.28 8.29 12.96
C THR A 41 1.31 8.06 14.07
N SER A 42 1.81 9.13 14.68
CA SER A 42 2.64 9.00 15.88
C SER A 42 1.91 8.23 16.99
N GLU A 43 0.59 8.40 17.10
CA GLU A 43 -0.26 7.66 18.04
C GLU A 43 -0.29 6.16 17.72
N THR A 44 -0.60 5.76 16.48
CA THR A 44 -0.69 4.33 16.13
C THR A 44 0.66 3.63 16.13
N ARG A 45 1.75 4.32 15.75
CA ARG A 45 3.12 3.81 15.90
C ARG A 45 3.45 3.51 17.36
N SER A 46 3.02 4.34 18.30
CA SER A 46 3.29 4.12 19.74
C SER A 46 2.67 2.83 20.27
N LEU A 47 1.61 2.32 19.64
CA LEU A 47 0.99 1.05 20.01
C LEU A 47 1.93 -0.15 19.79
N MET A 48 2.94 -0.02 18.94
CA MET A 48 3.96 -1.05 18.75
C MET A 48 4.72 -1.34 20.05
N ASN A 49 4.80 -0.40 21.00
CA ASN A 49 5.40 -0.65 22.31
C ASN A 49 4.72 -1.77 23.10
N LYS A 50 3.49 -2.16 22.73
CA LYS A 50 2.79 -3.31 23.29
C LYS A 50 3.19 -4.65 22.66
N LEU A 51 3.83 -4.60 21.49
CA LEU A 51 4.19 -5.75 20.65
C LEU A 51 5.71 -5.96 20.52
N VAL A 52 6.51 -4.94 20.85
CA VAL A 52 7.97 -5.03 20.80
C VAL A 52 8.48 -6.16 21.70
N GLY A 53 9.50 -6.85 21.21
CA GLY A 53 10.20 -7.93 21.88
C GLY A 53 11.45 -8.30 21.07
N PRO A 54 12.18 -9.36 21.45
CA PRO A 54 13.47 -9.70 20.83
C PRO A 54 13.43 -9.94 19.32
N GLN A 55 12.24 -10.13 18.73
CA GLN A 55 12.05 -10.40 17.30
C GLN A 55 11.37 -9.24 16.54
N PHE A 56 10.81 -8.23 17.23
CA PHE A 56 9.95 -7.20 16.62
C PHE A 56 10.34 -5.77 17.06
N GLU A 57 11.63 -5.48 17.06
CA GLU A 57 12.17 -4.18 17.50
C GLU A 57 12.35 -3.16 16.35
N ASN A 58 12.34 -3.62 15.10
CA ASN A 58 12.51 -2.76 13.94
C ASN A 58 11.20 -2.05 13.57
N LEU A 59 10.97 -0.91 14.21
CA LEU A 59 9.76 -0.12 13.97
C LEU A 59 9.88 0.68 12.68
N ALA A 60 8.88 0.51 11.82
CA ALA A 60 8.71 1.31 10.63
C ALA A 60 8.39 2.78 10.97
N ASP A 61 8.98 3.69 10.21
CA ASP A 61 8.86 5.14 10.37
C ASP A 61 8.13 5.82 9.20
N TYR A 62 7.67 5.07 8.20
CA TYR A 62 6.82 5.59 7.13
C TYR A 62 5.42 5.97 7.65
N ASP A 63 4.76 6.93 6.99
CA ASP A 63 3.48 7.51 7.41
C ASP A 63 2.27 6.76 6.85
N CYS A 64 2.43 6.00 5.77
CA CYS A 64 1.33 5.28 5.14
C CYS A 64 1.81 4.01 4.41
N ILE A 65 0.94 3.00 4.35
CA ILE A 65 1.07 1.87 3.42
C ILE A 65 -0.04 1.94 2.37
N VAL A 66 0.37 1.96 1.10
CA VAL A 66 -0.54 1.85 -0.05
C VAL A 66 -0.43 0.47 -0.65
N THR A 67 -1.57 -0.14 -0.94
CA THR A 67 -1.66 -1.36 -1.75
C THR A 67 -2.56 -1.13 -2.95
N ALA A 68 -2.09 -1.51 -4.13
CA ALA A 68 -2.89 -1.56 -5.34
C ALA A 68 -2.77 -2.96 -5.95
N VAL A 69 -3.92 -3.55 -6.26
CA VAL A 69 -4.01 -4.95 -6.67
C VAL A 69 -4.41 -5.05 -8.14
N PHE A 70 -3.68 -5.87 -8.89
CA PHE A 70 -3.84 -6.07 -10.33
C PHE A 70 -3.86 -7.58 -10.63
N ARG A 71 -4.41 -7.97 -11.78
CA ARG A 71 -4.35 -9.39 -12.19
C ARG A 71 -2.93 -9.83 -12.54
N ASN A 72 -2.11 -8.94 -13.08
CA ASN A 72 -0.73 -9.19 -13.47
C ASN A 72 0.02 -7.86 -13.66
N ILE A 73 1.31 -7.94 -13.98
CA ILE A 73 2.16 -6.76 -14.21
C ILE A 73 1.77 -5.95 -15.45
N ASP A 74 1.26 -6.61 -16.49
CA ASP A 74 0.87 -5.91 -17.73
C ASP A 74 -0.34 -5.00 -17.49
N ASP A 75 -1.28 -5.41 -16.64
CA ASP A 75 -2.39 -4.57 -16.20
C ASP A 75 -1.88 -3.28 -15.52
N PHE A 76 -0.88 -3.40 -14.64
CA PHE A 76 -0.25 -2.23 -14.00
C PHE A 76 0.50 -1.36 -15.03
N VAL A 77 1.27 -1.96 -15.93
CA VAL A 77 1.99 -1.22 -17.00
C VAL A 77 1.01 -0.49 -17.92
N ARG A 78 -0.14 -1.08 -18.24
CA ARG A 78 -1.20 -0.42 -19.03
C ARG A 78 -1.85 0.73 -18.27
N MET A 79 -2.15 0.56 -16.98
CA MET A 79 -2.67 1.65 -16.14
C MET A 79 -1.74 2.87 -16.16
N LYS A 80 -0.42 2.66 -16.11
CA LYS A 80 0.55 3.77 -16.19
C LYS A 80 0.52 4.56 -17.50
N LYS A 81 -0.10 4.02 -18.56
CA LYS A 81 -0.28 4.68 -19.85
C LYS A 81 -1.67 5.31 -20.00
N ASP A 82 -2.54 5.12 -19.02
CA ASP A 82 -3.89 5.68 -19.05
C ASP A 82 -3.85 7.22 -18.95
N PRO A 83 -4.54 7.97 -19.82
CA PRO A 83 -4.54 9.43 -19.79
C PRO A 83 -5.01 10.01 -18.46
N TYR A 84 -6.02 9.41 -17.82
CA TYR A 84 -6.48 9.86 -16.51
C TYR A 84 -5.40 9.66 -15.45
N TYR A 85 -4.70 8.53 -15.47
CA TYR A 85 -3.59 8.29 -14.55
C TYR A 85 -2.48 9.35 -14.72
N ILE A 86 -2.09 9.63 -15.97
CA ILE A 86 -1.05 10.60 -16.30
C ILE A 86 -1.48 12.02 -15.90
N ASP A 87 -2.71 12.42 -16.23
CA ASP A 87 -3.16 13.81 -16.09
C ASP A 87 -3.66 14.14 -14.69
N LYS A 88 -4.16 13.16 -13.94
CA LYS A 88 -4.82 13.38 -12.64
C LYS A 88 -4.08 12.74 -11.48
N VAL A 89 -3.59 11.51 -11.63
CA VAL A 89 -3.03 10.75 -10.51
C VAL A 89 -1.55 11.07 -10.29
N VAL A 90 -0.75 11.09 -11.35
CA VAL A 90 0.69 11.39 -11.23
C VAL A 90 0.96 12.76 -10.59
N PRO A 91 0.30 13.86 -11.00
CA PRO A 91 0.52 15.17 -10.40
C PRO A 91 0.03 15.26 -8.95
N ASP A 92 -0.95 14.45 -8.56
CA ASP A 92 -1.50 14.45 -7.20
C ASP A 92 -0.46 14.06 -6.15
N HIS A 93 0.47 13.18 -6.50
CA HIS A 93 1.53 12.74 -5.59
C HIS A 93 2.40 13.91 -5.08
N GLU A 94 2.56 14.99 -5.84
CA GLU A 94 3.33 16.17 -5.42
C GLU A 94 2.69 16.92 -4.25
N ASN A 95 1.41 16.69 -3.98
CA ASN A 95 0.70 17.33 -2.87
C ASN A 95 1.04 16.71 -1.52
N PHE A 96 1.36 15.41 -1.49
CA PHE A 96 1.42 14.65 -0.25
C PHE A 96 2.63 13.72 -0.09
N ALA A 97 3.30 13.30 -1.17
CA ALA A 97 4.30 12.24 -1.09
C ALA A 97 5.74 12.77 -1.09
N ASP A 98 6.58 12.20 -0.23
CA ASP A 98 8.04 12.22 -0.40
C ASP A 98 8.45 11.03 -1.27
N THR A 99 8.51 11.24 -2.58
CA THR A 99 8.86 10.21 -3.56
C THR A 99 10.33 9.79 -3.51
N ARG A 100 11.19 10.56 -2.82
CA ARG A 100 12.62 10.24 -2.67
C ARG A 100 12.87 9.26 -1.54
N ARG A 101 12.12 9.39 -0.43
CA ARG A 101 12.26 8.50 0.74
C ARG A 101 11.37 7.27 0.67
N SER A 102 10.18 7.40 0.05
CA SER A 102 9.21 6.31 -0.09
C SER A 102 9.81 5.08 -0.79
N LYS A 103 9.44 3.89 -0.32
CA LYS A 103 9.93 2.61 -0.83
C LYS A 103 8.79 1.81 -1.42
N MET A 104 9.06 1.11 -2.51
CA MET A 104 8.04 0.40 -3.28
C MET A 104 8.51 -1.01 -3.58
N THR A 105 7.57 -1.95 -3.58
CA THR A 105 7.80 -3.33 -4.02
C THR A 105 6.57 -3.86 -4.74
N VAL A 106 6.73 -4.97 -5.44
CA VAL A 106 5.63 -5.76 -5.99
C VAL A 106 5.72 -7.18 -5.45
N GLY A 107 4.59 -7.76 -5.12
CA GLY A 107 4.47 -9.13 -4.65
C GLY A 107 3.18 -9.77 -5.13
N TRP A 108 2.86 -10.94 -4.57
CA TRP A 108 1.65 -11.68 -4.91
C TRP A 108 0.75 -11.80 -3.68
N ILE A 109 -0.54 -11.55 -3.87
CA ILE A 109 -1.58 -11.98 -2.94
C ILE A 109 -2.06 -13.33 -3.46
N GLU A 110 -2.01 -14.33 -2.58
CA GLU A 110 -2.46 -15.69 -2.84
C GLU A 110 -3.56 -16.00 -1.84
N ASP A 111 -4.69 -16.46 -2.37
CA ASP A 111 -5.71 -17.08 -1.53
C ASP A 111 -5.22 -18.47 -1.14
N HIS A 112 -5.21 -18.76 0.17
CA HIS A 112 -4.97 -20.10 0.70
C HIS A 112 -6.24 -20.70 1.35
N VAL A 113 -7.19 -19.84 1.73
CA VAL A 113 -8.51 -20.21 2.23
C VAL A 113 -9.54 -19.26 1.61
N ARG A 114 -10.60 -19.81 1.02
CA ARG A 114 -11.73 -19.06 0.45
C ARG A 114 -13.03 -19.69 0.96
N ASP A 115 -13.92 -18.87 1.52
CA ASP A 115 -15.21 -19.32 2.10
C ASP A 115 -15.09 -20.44 3.15
N GLY A 116 -13.98 -20.45 3.90
CA GLY A 116 -13.70 -21.46 4.93
C GLY A 116 -13.10 -22.76 4.40
N GLU A 117 -12.89 -22.89 3.08
CA GLU A 117 -12.27 -24.05 2.46
C GLU A 117 -10.84 -23.73 1.98
N ALA A 118 -9.93 -24.68 2.14
CA ALA A 118 -8.57 -24.56 1.62
C ALA A 118 -8.59 -24.58 0.09
N VAL A 119 -7.94 -23.61 -0.55
CA VAL A 119 -7.74 -23.60 -1.99
C VAL A 119 -6.35 -24.16 -2.32
N ALA A 120 -6.24 -24.94 -3.40
CA ALA A 120 -4.99 -25.62 -3.76
C ALA A 120 -3.91 -24.58 -4.09
N SER A 121 -2.89 -24.39 -3.25
CA SER A 121 -1.78 -23.47 -3.55
C SER A 121 -1.13 -23.85 -4.87
N GLY A 122 -1.07 -22.91 -5.81
CA GLY A 122 -0.31 -23.09 -7.05
C GLY A 122 1.18 -23.30 -6.76
N PRO A 123 1.91 -24.03 -7.62
CA PRO A 123 3.36 -24.18 -7.49
C PRO A 123 4.13 -22.86 -7.63
#